data_AF-A0AAW7ZYY8-F1
#
_entry.id   AF-A0AAW7ZYY8-F1
#
_cell.length_a   1.000
_cell.length_b   1.000
_cell.length_c   1.000
_cell.angle_alpha   90.00
_cell.angle_beta   90.00
_cell.angle_gamma   90.00
#
_symmetry.space_group_name_H-M   'P 1'
#
loop_
_entity.id
_entity.type
_entity.pdbx_description
1 polymer ?
#
loop_
_entity_poly.entity_id
_entity_poly.type
_entity_poly.pdbx_seq_one_letter_code
_entity_poly.pdbx_strand_id
1 'polypeptide(L)'
;MSLFDDIVTRDVNCRKYGQLQQMYGTTDVLPLWIADMDFATPEPIMSTLRSVVSQPVQGYNLDYPQWKESVIHWYAQQYDADIKAHWLHFIPGVIKTIVLSLMALTRPGDNILTCTPIYDPYPNLGFVE
;
A
#
# COMPACT_ATOMS: atom_id res chain seq x y z
N MET A 1 -21.96 3.09 17.83
CA MET A 1 -21.69 3.63 16.48
C MET A 1 -20.62 2.77 15.86
N SER A 2 -20.72 2.46 14.57
CA SER A 2 -19.70 1.63 13.90
C SER A 2 -18.45 2.47 13.64
N LEU A 3 -17.32 1.81 13.36
CA LEU A 3 -16.06 2.46 12.96
C LEU A 3 -16.22 3.39 11.74
N PHE A 4 -17.29 3.21 10.97
CA PHE A 4 -17.52 3.86 9.68
C PHE A 4 -18.52 5.03 9.75
N ASP A 5 -19.18 5.24 10.89
CA ASP A 5 -20.18 6.30 11.05
C ASP A 5 -19.58 7.62 11.60
N ASP A 6 -18.40 7.53 12.22
CA ASP A 6 -17.76 8.67 12.86
C ASP A 6 -16.91 9.47 11.85
N ILE A 7 -17.08 10.79 11.85
CA ILE A 7 -16.23 11.69 11.05
C ILE A 7 -14.87 11.82 11.71
N VAL A 8 -13.82 11.39 11.02
CA VAL A 8 -12.43 11.49 11.47
C VAL A 8 -11.74 12.67 10.78
N THR A 9 -11.29 13.65 11.56
CA THR A 9 -10.48 14.76 11.04
C THR A 9 -9.10 14.26 10.61
N ARG A 10 -8.72 14.54 9.37
CA ARG A 10 -7.40 14.18 8.81
C ARG A 10 -6.39 15.30 8.97
N ASP A 11 -5.11 14.93 9.05
CA ASP A 11 -4.01 15.88 9.01
C ASP A 11 -4.01 16.65 7.68
N VAL A 12 -3.87 17.97 7.74
CA VAL A 12 -3.88 18.86 6.56
C VAL A 12 -2.75 18.57 5.56
N ASN A 13 -1.66 17.96 6.03
CA ASN A 13 -0.51 17.58 5.22
C ASN A 13 -0.66 16.17 4.61
N CYS A 14 -1.73 15.43 4.92
CA CYS A 14 -1.97 14.16 4.25
C CYS A 14 -2.22 14.41 2.75
N ARG A 15 -1.75 13.50 1.89
CA ARG A 15 -1.77 13.70 0.44
C ARG A 15 -3.15 14.04 -0.11
N LYS A 16 -4.21 13.43 0.43
CA LYS A 16 -5.60 13.64 0.03
C LYS A 16 -6.05 15.10 0.16
N TYR A 17 -5.63 15.80 1.21
CA TYR A 17 -5.99 17.20 1.49
C TYR A 17 -4.88 18.18 1.09
N GLY A 18 -3.63 17.87 1.42
CA GLY A 18 -2.47 18.76 1.22
C GLY A 18 -2.12 19.00 -0.26
N GLN A 19 -2.67 18.22 -1.19
CA GLN A 19 -2.42 18.39 -2.63
C GLN A 19 -3.60 18.96 -3.42
N LEU A 20 -4.68 19.42 -2.76
CA LEU A 20 -5.87 19.89 -3.50
C LEU A 20 -5.57 21.07 -4.43
N GLN A 21 -4.80 22.05 -3.97
CA GLN A 21 -4.38 23.19 -4.81
C GLN A 21 -3.58 22.72 -6.05
N GLN A 22 -2.68 21.76 -5.87
CA GLN A 22 -1.85 21.24 -6.96
C GLN A 22 -2.67 20.41 -7.96
N MET A 23 -3.61 19.60 -7.46
CA MET A 23 -4.39 18.66 -8.28
C MET A 23 -5.60 19.33 -8.95
N TYR A 24 -6.22 20.30 -8.30
CA TYR A 24 -7.51 20.89 -8.71
C TYR A 24 -7.49 22.41 -8.87
N GLY A 25 -6.38 23.08 -8.57
CA GLY A 25 -6.27 24.55 -8.65
C GLY A 25 -7.04 25.30 -7.55
N THR A 26 -7.63 24.58 -6.60
CA THR A 26 -8.36 25.14 -5.46
C THR A 26 -8.28 24.19 -4.26
N THR A 27 -8.40 24.73 -3.06
CA THR A 27 -8.61 23.94 -1.82
C THR A 27 -10.09 23.83 -1.43
N ASP A 28 -10.98 24.53 -2.13
CA ASP A 28 -12.42 24.57 -1.86
C ASP A 28 -13.17 23.42 -2.58
N VAL A 29 -12.70 22.20 -2.34
CA VAL A 29 -13.28 20.96 -2.90
C VAL A 29 -13.24 19.84 -1.86
N LEU A 30 -14.25 18.97 -1.89
CA LEU A 30 -14.24 17.75 -1.09
C LEU A 30 -13.32 16.71 -1.76
N PRO A 31 -12.24 16.25 -1.11
CA PRO A 31 -11.28 15.36 -1.75
C PRO A 31 -11.79 13.92 -1.80
N LEU A 32 -12.09 13.39 -2.99
CA LEU A 32 -12.57 12.01 -3.20
C LEU A 32 -11.73 11.24 -4.23
N TRP A 33 -10.43 11.51 -4.30
CA TRP A 33 -9.62 11.21 -5.49
C TRP A 33 -8.54 10.14 -5.30
N ILE A 34 -7.86 10.13 -4.16
CA ILE A 34 -6.79 9.17 -3.88
C ILE A 34 -7.33 7.98 -3.10
N ALA A 35 -6.83 6.78 -3.42
CA ALA A 35 -7.28 5.52 -2.86
C ALA A 35 -6.70 5.25 -1.45
N ASP A 36 -7.04 6.12 -0.50
CA ASP A 36 -7.01 5.85 0.93
C ASP A 36 -8.37 6.21 1.56
N MET A 37 -8.59 5.81 2.81
CA MET A 37 -9.90 5.92 3.46
C MET A 37 -9.92 7.04 4.51
N ASP A 38 -11.11 7.58 4.76
CA ASP A 38 -11.37 8.56 5.84
C ASP A 38 -11.91 7.89 7.11
N PHE A 39 -11.53 6.62 7.33
CA PHE A 39 -11.89 5.85 8.52
C PHE A 39 -10.71 5.72 9.46
N ALA A 40 -10.99 5.62 10.76
CA ALA A 40 -9.96 5.32 11.73
C ALA A 40 -9.38 3.91 11.48
N THR A 41 -8.07 3.78 11.65
CA THR A 41 -7.39 2.47 11.63
C THR A 41 -7.96 1.60 12.76
N PRO A 42 -8.33 0.34 12.48
CA PRO A 42 -8.86 -0.58 13.50
C PRO A 42 -7.97 -0.71 14.74
N GLU A 43 -8.58 -0.79 15.93
CA GLU A 43 -7.88 -0.84 17.20
C GLU A 43 -6.86 -1.99 17.34
N PRO A 44 -7.06 -3.20 16.77
CA PRO A 44 -6.03 -4.24 16.78
C PRO A 44 -4.71 -3.81 16.10
N ILE A 45 -4.81 -3.01 15.03
CA ILE A 45 -3.63 -2.48 14.33
C ILE A 45 -3.03 -1.33 15.15
N MET A 46 -3.85 -0.40 15.62
CA MET A 46 -3.38 0.75 16.41
C MET A 46 -2.70 0.33 17.71
N SER A 47 -3.25 -0.65 18.44
CA SER A 47 -2.66 -1.17 19.68
C SER A 47 -1.29 -1.81 19.44
N THR A 48 -1.14 -2.60 18.38
CA THR A 48 0.15 -3.19 17.98
C THR A 48 1.17 -2.10 17.64
N LEU A 49 0.77 -1.09 16.84
CA LEU A 49 1.65 0.04 16.50
C LEU A 49 2.07 0.83 17.74
N ARG A 50 1.14 1.14 18.65
CA ARG A 50 1.43 1.81 19.92
C ARG A 50 2.45 1.03 20.75
N SER A 51 2.33 -0.30 20.81
CA SER A 51 3.28 -1.15 21.49
C SER A 51 4.69 -1.04 20.88
N VAL A 52 4.80 -1.11 19.55
CA VAL A 52 6.09 -0.98 18.85
C VAL A 52 6.73 0.39 19.11
N VAL A 53 6.00 1.49 18.90
CA VAL A 53 6.56 2.85 19.08
C VAL A 53 6.87 3.20 20.53
N SER A 54 6.26 2.50 21.49
CA SER A 54 6.56 2.67 22.92
C SER A 54 7.89 2.04 23.35
N GLN A 55 8.49 1.19 22.51
CA GLN A 55 9.80 0.61 22.81
C GLN A 55 10.89 1.70 22.78
N PRO A 56 11.80 1.73 23.76
CA PRO A 56 12.80 2.80 23.89
C PRO A 56 13.87 2.79 22.79
N VAL A 57 13.99 1.71 22.02
CA VAL A 57 15.01 1.54 20.97
C VAL A 57 14.34 1.00 19.71
N GLN A 58 14.55 1.68 18.58
CA GLN A 58 13.99 1.32 17.26
C GLN A 58 15.14 0.96 16.30
N GLY A 59 15.75 -0.21 16.52
CA GLY A 59 16.91 -0.69 15.78
C GLY A 59 16.56 -1.55 14.56
N TYR A 60 17.58 -2.21 14.00
CA TYR A 60 17.39 -3.22 12.97
C TYR A 60 16.64 -4.43 13.53
N ASN A 61 15.53 -4.79 12.89
CA ASN A 61 14.74 -5.95 13.24
C ASN A 61 15.16 -7.15 12.38
N LEU A 62 15.10 -8.34 12.97
CA LEU A 62 15.13 -9.59 12.21
C LEU A 62 13.84 -9.75 11.41
N ASP A 63 13.86 -10.61 10.39
CA ASP A 63 12.63 -11.00 9.71
C ASP A 63 11.67 -11.67 10.71
N TYR A 64 10.37 -11.37 10.58
CA TYR A 64 9.33 -11.79 11.51
C TYR A 64 8.47 -12.87 10.85
N PRO A 65 8.79 -14.18 10.98
CA PRO A 65 8.19 -15.23 10.16
C PRO A 65 6.65 -15.27 10.22
N GLN A 66 6.04 -14.81 11.31
CA GLN A 66 4.59 -14.81 11.50
C GLN A 66 3.85 -13.87 10.54
N TRP A 67 4.52 -12.89 9.89
CA TRP A 67 3.85 -12.10 8.83
C TRP A 67 3.51 -12.98 7.63
N LYS A 68 4.33 -14.01 7.32
CA LYS A 68 4.02 -14.95 6.24
C LYS A 68 2.85 -15.84 6.60
N GLU A 69 2.80 -16.33 7.83
CA GLU A 69 1.71 -17.16 8.33
C GLU A 69 0.38 -16.41 8.27
N SER A 70 0.35 -15.13 8.64
CA SER A 70 -0.87 -14.32 8.58
C SER A 70 -1.36 -14.12 7.13
N VAL A 71 -0.45 -13.90 6.18
CA VAL A 71 -0.79 -13.81 4.74
C VAL A 71 -1.32 -15.15 4.22
N ILE A 72 -0.64 -16.27 4.51
CA ILE A 72 -1.06 -17.61 4.08
C ILE A 72 -2.45 -17.93 4.62
N HIS A 73 -2.67 -17.69 5.92
CA HIS A 73 -3.96 -17.93 6.55
C HIS A 73 -5.07 -17.06 5.93
N TRP A 74 -4.81 -15.76 5.71
CA TRP A 74 -5.78 -14.86 5.09
C TRP A 74 -6.19 -15.34 3.69
N TYR A 75 -5.23 -15.73 2.85
CA TYR A 75 -5.52 -16.22 1.50
C TYR A 75 -6.29 -17.55 1.49
N ALA A 76 -5.97 -18.47 2.41
CA ALA A 76 -6.73 -19.70 2.57
C ALA A 76 -8.19 -19.42 2.98
N GLN A 77 -8.42 -18.50 3.92
CA GLN A 77 -9.76 -18.18 4.41
C GLN A 77 -10.60 -17.38 3.42
N GLN A 78 -10.01 -16.39 2.74
CA GLN A 78 -10.74 -15.49 1.85
C GLN A 78 -10.92 -16.05 0.43
N TYR A 79 -9.97 -16.85 -0.03
CA TYR A 79 -9.87 -17.24 -1.44
C TYR A 79 -9.67 -18.74 -1.67
N ASP A 80 -9.70 -19.57 -0.61
CA ASP A 80 -9.39 -21.02 -0.68
C ASP A 80 -8.03 -21.30 -1.37
N ALA A 81 -7.06 -20.41 -1.16
CA ALA A 81 -5.77 -20.44 -1.83
C ALA A 81 -4.66 -20.99 -0.92
N ASP A 82 -3.99 -22.05 -1.38
CA ASP A 82 -2.86 -22.69 -0.69
C ASP A 82 -1.52 -22.01 -1.03
N ILE A 83 -1.25 -20.88 -0.39
CA ILE A 83 -0.02 -20.10 -0.56
C ILE A 83 1.15 -20.74 0.21
N LYS A 84 2.34 -20.82 -0.42
CA LYS A 84 3.57 -21.32 0.22
C LYS A 84 4.45 -20.18 0.74
N ALA A 85 5.03 -20.36 1.93
CA ALA A 85 5.86 -19.33 2.57
C ALA A 85 7.07 -18.88 1.74
N HIS A 86 7.61 -19.75 0.88
CA HIS A 86 8.74 -19.43 -0.01
C HIS A 86 8.33 -18.61 -1.24
N TRP A 87 7.02 -18.43 -1.51
CA TRP A 87 6.53 -17.50 -2.53
C TRP A 87 6.49 -16.05 -2.04
N LEU A 88 6.55 -15.84 -0.72
CA LEU A 88 6.32 -14.54 -0.09
C LEU A 88 7.64 -13.81 0.18
N HIS A 89 7.77 -12.62 -0.41
CA HIS A 89 8.85 -11.67 -0.17
C HIS A 89 8.27 -10.30 0.21
N PHE A 90 8.88 -9.65 1.21
CA PHE A 90 8.49 -8.31 1.60
C PHE A 90 9.11 -7.27 0.66
N ILE A 91 8.26 -6.46 0.02
CA ILE A 91 8.67 -5.31 -0.80
C ILE A 91 7.78 -4.12 -0.41
N PRO A 92 8.35 -2.92 -0.18
CA PRO A 92 7.61 -1.76 0.31
C PRO A 92 6.81 -1.06 -0.81
N GLY A 93 5.89 -1.80 -1.44
CA GLY A 93 4.92 -1.30 -2.41
C GLY A 93 4.77 -2.18 -3.66
N VAL A 94 3.54 -2.23 -4.19
CA VAL A 94 3.18 -2.98 -5.40
C VAL A 94 3.92 -2.43 -6.63
N ILE A 95 3.95 -1.11 -6.84
CA ILE A 95 4.64 -0.51 -7.99
C ILE A 95 6.14 -0.85 -8.01
N LYS A 96 6.81 -0.81 -6.86
CA LYS A 96 8.22 -1.22 -6.76
C LYS A 96 8.40 -2.70 -7.10
N THR A 97 7.48 -3.55 -6.65
CA THR A 97 7.47 -4.98 -6.97
C THR A 97 7.36 -5.20 -8.49
N ILE A 98 6.49 -4.46 -9.17
CA ILE A 98 6.34 -4.54 -10.63
C ILE A 98 7.62 -4.08 -11.32
N VAL A 99 8.18 -2.93 -10.96
CA VAL A 99 9.45 -2.43 -11.54
C VAL A 99 10.56 -3.47 -11.39
N LEU A 100 10.76 -4.02 -10.18
CA LEU A 100 11.76 -5.06 -9.93
C LEU A 100 11.50 -6.34 -10.74
N SER A 101 10.23 -6.70 -10.91
CA SER A 101 9.85 -7.89 -11.71
C SER A 101 10.19 -7.67 -13.18
N LEU A 102 9.90 -6.49 -13.72
CA LEU A 102 10.25 -6.13 -15.10
C LEU A 102 11.77 -6.10 -15.29
N MET A 103 12.53 -5.50 -14.37
CA MET A 103 14.00 -5.52 -14.39
C MET A 103 14.58 -6.94 -14.40
N ALA A 104 13.94 -7.87 -13.69
CA ALA A 104 14.40 -9.26 -13.58
C ALA A 104 13.97 -10.15 -14.76
N LEU A 105 12.83 -9.86 -15.39
CA LEU A 105 12.17 -10.75 -16.35
C LEU A 105 12.18 -10.25 -17.79
N THR A 106 12.62 -9.01 -18.05
CA THR A 106 12.64 -8.40 -19.38
C THR A 106 13.98 -7.77 -19.70
N ARG A 107 14.18 -7.43 -20.97
CA ARG A 107 15.32 -6.65 -21.47
C ARG A 107 14.81 -5.35 -22.11
N PRO A 108 15.68 -4.33 -22.23
CA PRO A 108 15.38 -3.15 -23.03
C PRO A 108 14.91 -3.55 -24.44
N GLY A 109 13.75 -3.02 -24.85
CA GLY A 109 13.10 -3.32 -26.14
C GLY A 109 12.01 -4.40 -26.09
N ASP A 110 11.86 -5.14 -24.98
CA ASP A 110 10.75 -6.08 -24.82
C ASP A 110 9.41 -5.34 -24.68
N ASN A 111 8.35 -5.92 -25.23
CA ASN A 111 7.00 -5.36 -25.14
C ASN A 111 6.25 -5.91 -23.91
N ILE A 112 5.55 -5.03 -23.20
CA ILE A 112 4.71 -5.38 -22.04
C ILE A 112 3.24 -5.10 -22.39
N LEU A 113 2.40 -6.14 -22.33
CA LEU A 113 0.96 -6.01 -22.56
C LEU A 113 0.25 -5.52 -21.29
N THR A 114 -0.66 -4.56 -21.44
CA THR A 114 -1.57 -4.09 -20.37
C THR A 114 -2.99 -3.93 -20.92
N CYS A 115 -4.00 -3.87 -20.05
CA CYS A 115 -5.40 -3.67 -20.41
C CYS A 115 -5.88 -2.29 -19.92
N THR A 116 -6.32 -1.42 -20.83
CA THR A 116 -6.80 -0.07 -20.49
C THR A 116 -8.32 -0.02 -20.33
N PRO A 117 -8.85 0.90 -19.48
CA PRO A 117 -8.14 1.82 -18.60
C PRO A 117 -7.43 1.10 -17.44
N ILE A 118 -6.26 1.61 -17.04
CA ILE A 118 -5.40 1.03 -15.99
C ILE A 118 -4.90 2.13 -15.06
N TYR A 119 -4.48 1.74 -13.85
CA TYR A 119 -3.87 2.63 -12.87
C TYR A 119 -2.64 3.37 -13.42
N ASP A 120 -2.65 4.71 -13.36
CA ASP A 120 -1.70 5.63 -14.01
C ASP A 120 -0.20 5.32 -13.88
N PRO A 121 0.31 4.74 -12.77
CA PRO A 121 1.70 4.36 -12.70
C PRO A 121 2.10 3.28 -13.72
N TYR A 122 1.21 2.39 -14.15
CA TYR A 122 1.55 1.25 -15.03
C TYR A 122 2.09 1.67 -16.41
N PRO A 123 1.44 2.60 -17.15
CA PRO A 123 1.99 3.09 -18.41
C PRO A 123 3.29 3.90 -18.26
N ASN A 124 3.56 4.41 -17.05
CA ASN A 124 4.66 5.33 -16.75
C ASN A 124 5.75 4.69 -15.88
N LEU A 125 5.88 3.36 -15.89
CA LEU A 125 6.89 2.63 -15.10
C LEU A 125 8.33 2.87 -15.56
N GLY A 126 8.53 3.65 -16.63
CA GLY A 126 9.75 4.37 -16.96
C GLY A 126 11.05 3.62 -16.63
N PHE A 127 11.48 2.73 -17.51
CA PHE A 127 12.90 2.51 -17.67
C PHE A 127 13.46 3.78 -18.32
N VAL A 128 13.91 4.73 -17.51
CA VAL A 128 14.75 5.82 -17.99
C VAL A 128 16.03 5.15 -18.47
N GLU A 129 16.29 5.21 -19.77
CA GLU A 129 17.60 4.89 -20.35
C GLU A 129 18.72 5.69 -19.65
#